data_AF-A0A2J4XUK3-F1
#
_entry.id   AF-A0A2J4XUK3-F1
#
_cell.length_a   1.000
_cell.length_b   1.000
_cell.length_c   1.000
_cell.angle_alpha   90.00
_cell.angle_beta   90.00
_cell.angle_gamma   90.00
#
_symmetry.space_group_name_H-M   'P 1'
#
loop_
_entity.id
_entity.type
_entity.pdbx_description
1 polymer ?
#
loop_
_entity_poly.entity_id
_entity_poly.type
_entity_poly.pdbx_seq_one_letter_code
_entity_poly.pdbx_strand_id
1 'polypeptide(L)'
;MSNRRRVVPGVHPYDGPAGGWGALKATAIAVRTQMDALDASATLLRTNQPDGFDCPGCAWPDKEHKSTFQFCENGAKAVTWEATSKRVTAEFLAANT
;
A
#
# COMPACT_ATOMS: atom_id res chain seq x y z
N MET A 1 5.81 -20.13 33.48
CA MET A 1 5.21 -18.87 33.00
C MET A 1 4.08 -19.21 32.03
N SER A 2 2.82 -18.99 32.41
CA SER A 2 1.65 -19.32 31.59
C SER A 2 1.56 -18.32 30.43
N ASN A 3 1.90 -18.75 29.22
CA ASN A 3 1.80 -17.94 28.00
C ASN A 3 0.35 -17.95 27.48
N ARG A 4 -0.56 -17.31 28.22
CA ARG A 4 -1.91 -17.04 27.71
C ARG A 4 -1.84 -15.76 26.86
N ARG A 5 -1.59 -15.91 25.56
CA ARG A 5 -1.77 -14.82 24.59
C ARG A 5 -3.21 -14.32 24.71
N ARG A 6 -3.36 -13.03 25.00
CA ARG A 6 -4.68 -12.37 25.04
C ARG A 6 -5.35 -12.56 23.68
N VAL A 7 -6.56 -13.11 23.66
CA VAL A 7 -7.35 -13.20 22.44
C VAL A 7 -7.81 -11.79 22.10
N VAL A 8 -7.28 -11.23 21.01
CA VAL A 8 -7.67 -9.92 20.50
C VAL A 8 -8.61 -10.17 19.30
N PRO A 9 -9.86 -9.65 19.32
CA PRO A 9 -10.78 -9.79 18.20
C PRO A 9 -10.13 -9.31 16.90
N GLY A 10 -10.21 -10.12 15.83
CA GLY A 10 -9.62 -9.81 14.53
C GLY A 10 -8.13 -10.18 14.38
N VAL A 11 -7.45 -10.58 15.46
CA VAL A 11 -6.07 -11.09 15.40
C VAL A 11 -6.10 -12.62 15.41
N HIS A 12 -5.80 -13.21 14.26
CA HIS A 12 -5.77 -14.66 14.08
C HIS A 12 -4.43 -15.09 13.49
N PRO A 13 -3.99 -16.34 13.74
CA PRO A 13 -2.84 -16.91 13.05
C PRO A 13 -3.03 -16.81 11.53
N TYR A 14 -1.98 -16.37 10.84
CA TYR A 14 -1.95 -16.31 9.39
C TYR A 14 -1.00 -17.39 8.87
N ASP A 15 -1.58 -18.41 8.25
CA ASP A 15 -0.83 -19.57 7.74
C ASP A 15 -0.35 -19.37 6.29
N GLY A 16 -0.69 -18.22 5.69
CA GLY A 16 -0.28 -17.86 4.34
C GLY A 16 1.14 -17.29 4.27
N PRO A 17 1.75 -17.25 3.07
CA PRO A 17 3.01 -16.57 2.88
C PRO A 17 2.86 -15.06 3.04
N ALA A 18 3.86 -14.38 3.63
CA ALA A 18 3.87 -12.93 3.79
C ALA A 18 3.91 -12.14 2.46
N GLY A 19 4.15 -12.84 1.34
CA GLY A 19 4.16 -12.29 -0.01
C GLY A 19 3.66 -13.31 -1.04
N GLY A 20 3.68 -12.95 -2.31
CA GLY A 20 3.22 -13.81 -3.42
C GLY A 20 1.86 -13.39 -3.97
N TRP A 21 1.06 -14.35 -4.45
CA TRP A 21 -0.18 -14.07 -5.18
C TRP A 21 -1.23 -13.29 -4.38
N GLY A 22 -1.32 -13.54 -3.07
CA GLY A 22 -2.22 -12.79 -2.18
C GLY A 22 -1.85 -11.30 -2.13
N ALA A 23 -0.56 -11.01 -1.95
CA ALA A 23 -0.02 -9.65 -1.92
C ALA A 23 -0.18 -8.94 -3.28
N LEU A 24 0.06 -9.65 -4.39
CA LEU A 24 -0.16 -9.11 -5.73
C LEU A 24 -1.64 -8.77 -5.98
N LYS A 25 -2.56 -9.67 -5.60
CA LYS A 25 -4.01 -9.43 -5.70
C LYS A 25 -4.43 -8.22 -4.86
N ALA A 26 -3.95 -8.13 -3.62
CA ALA A 26 -4.26 -7.02 -2.72
C ALA A 26 -3.74 -5.68 -3.28
N THR A 27 -2.54 -5.68 -3.86
CA THR A 27 -1.96 -4.51 -4.54
C THR A 27 -2.80 -4.11 -5.75
N ALA A 28 -3.19 -5.05 -6.60
CA ALA A 28 -4.03 -4.78 -7.77
C ALA A 28 -5.40 -4.20 -7.39
N ILE A 29 -6.02 -4.70 -6.31
CA ILE A 29 -7.25 -4.15 -5.76
C ILE A 29 -7.03 -2.70 -5.29
N ALA A 30 -5.94 -2.43 -4.56
CA ALA A 30 -5.63 -1.09 -4.07
C ALA A 30 -5.44 -0.09 -5.22
N VAL A 31 -4.63 -0.46 -6.22
CA VAL A 31 -4.45 0.33 -7.44
C VAL A 31 -5.81 0.63 -8.08
N ARG A 32 -6.58 -0.41 -8.41
CA ARG A 32 -7.89 -0.25 -9.09
C ARG A 32 -8.89 0.58 -8.28
N THR A 33 -8.84 0.49 -6.96
CA THR A 33 -9.82 1.17 -6.11
C THR A 33 -9.42 2.59 -5.80
N GLN A 34 -8.14 2.92 -5.63
CA GLN A 34 -7.71 4.23 -5.13
C GLN A 34 -7.08 5.13 -6.18
N MET A 35 -6.59 4.62 -7.31
CA MET A 35 -5.88 5.42 -8.29
C MET A 35 -6.20 4.97 -9.72
N ASP A 36 -5.96 5.83 -10.72
CA ASP A 36 -5.96 5.35 -12.11
C ASP A 36 -4.84 4.32 -12.31
N ALA A 37 -5.13 3.25 -13.06
CA ALA A 37 -4.19 2.14 -13.19
C ALA A 37 -2.91 2.51 -13.95
N LEU A 38 -3.00 3.42 -14.93
CA LEU A 38 -1.83 3.88 -15.69
C LEU A 38 -0.96 4.80 -14.83
N ASP A 39 -1.59 5.78 -14.18
CA ASP A 39 -0.88 6.71 -13.29
C ASP A 39 -0.25 5.97 -12.10
N ALA A 40 -0.96 4.99 -11.53
CA ALA A 40 -0.43 4.16 -10.45
C ALA A 40 0.80 3.36 -10.91
N SER A 41 0.77 2.78 -12.11
CA SER A 41 1.89 2.01 -12.64
C SER A 41 3.13 2.90 -12.81
N ALA A 42 2.97 4.09 -13.40
CA ALA A 42 4.05 5.05 -13.57
C ALA A 42 4.61 5.55 -12.22
N THR A 43 3.72 5.81 -11.26
CA THR A 43 4.09 6.30 -9.92
C THR A 43 4.82 5.24 -9.10
N LEU A 44 4.34 3.99 -9.12
CA LEU A 44 4.97 2.88 -8.42
C LEU A 44 6.37 2.55 -8.97
N LEU A 45 6.56 2.66 -10.29
CA LEU A 45 7.87 2.48 -10.91
C LEU A 45 8.89 3.57 -10.55
N ARG A 46 8.43 4.74 -10.09
CA ARG A 46 9.29 5.81 -9.56
C ARG A 46 9.56 5.69 -8.06
N THR A 47 8.90 4.76 -7.37
CA THR A 47 9.12 4.56 -5.94
C THR A 47 10.52 3.98 -5.69
N ASN A 48 11.27 4.59 -4.79
CA ASN A 48 12.63 4.21 -4.36
C ASN A 48 13.62 4.11 -5.52
N GLN A 49 13.46 4.95 -6.55
CA GLN A 49 14.40 5.08 -7.66
C GLN A 49 15.30 6.32 -7.46
N PRO A 50 16.51 6.37 -8.09
CA PRO A 50 17.42 7.51 -7.95
C PRO A 50 16.80 8.86 -8.31
N ASP A 51 16.06 8.93 -9.42
CA ASP A 51 15.31 10.12 -9.85
C ASP A 51 13.82 10.03 -9.45
N GLY A 52 13.55 9.26 -8.39
CA GLY A 52 12.23 8.90 -7.92
C GLY A 52 11.82 9.62 -6.64
N PHE A 53 11.03 8.94 -5.83
CA PHE A 53 10.64 9.41 -4.50
C PHE A 53 10.65 8.24 -3.51
N ASP A 54 10.83 8.56 -2.22
CA ASP A 54 10.87 7.54 -1.17
C ASP A 54 9.48 7.02 -0.83
N CYS A 55 9.38 5.71 -0.65
CA CYS A 55 8.14 5.04 -0.30
C CYS A 55 7.64 5.50 1.09
N PRO A 56 6.47 6.13 1.19
CA PRO A 56 5.96 6.67 2.46
C PRO A 56 5.53 5.55 3.44
N GLY A 57 5.31 4.34 2.94
CA GLY A 57 4.89 3.18 3.73
C GLY A 57 6.01 2.18 4.03
N CYS A 58 7.27 2.49 3.70
CA CYS A 58 8.37 1.55 3.89
C CYS A 58 8.80 1.46 5.37
N ALA A 59 8.85 0.23 5.87
CA ALA A 59 9.42 -0.07 7.18
C ALA A 59 10.92 -0.47 7.12
N TRP A 60 11.49 -0.55 5.91
CA TRP A 60 12.88 -0.97 5.68
C TRP A 60 13.67 0.13 4.96
N PRO A 61 14.97 0.26 5.28
CA PRO A 61 15.86 1.19 4.59
C PRO A 61 15.99 0.80 3.12
N ASP A 62 16.14 1.81 2.26
CA ASP A 62 16.29 1.60 0.84
C ASP A 62 17.54 0.78 0.54
N LYS A 63 17.35 -0.26 -0.28
CA LYS A 63 18.46 -1.04 -0.81
C LYS A 63 19.15 -0.22 -1.89
N GLU A 64 20.40 -0.57 -2.20
CA GLU A 64 21.07 -0.02 -3.38
C GLU A 64 20.16 -0.13 -4.61
N HIS A 65 19.99 0.97 -5.35
CA HIS A 65 19.05 1.10 -6.47
C HIS A 65 19.38 0.15 -7.64
N LYS A 66 19.02 -1.12 -7.50
CA LYS A 66 19.35 -2.20 -8.44
C LYS A 66 18.13 -2.91 -9.01
N SER A 67 16.93 -2.59 -8.54
CA SER A 67 15.69 -3.25 -8.96
C SER A 67 14.70 -2.25 -9.54
N THR A 68 13.96 -2.68 -10.57
CA THR A 68 12.83 -1.94 -11.15
C THR A 68 11.64 -1.89 -10.19
N PHE A 69 11.47 -2.92 -9.35
CA PHE A 69 10.42 -2.99 -8.34
C PHE A 69 11.07 -2.84 -6.96
N GLN A 70 10.93 -1.66 -6.36
CA GLN A 70 11.49 -1.32 -5.05
C GLN A 70 10.41 -0.96 -4.03
N PHE A 71 9.29 -1.68 -4.05
CA PHE A 71 8.19 -1.49 -3.11
C PHE A 71 7.59 -2.84 -2.72
N CYS A 72 7.00 -2.90 -1.53
CA CYS A 72 6.18 -4.03 -1.09
C CYS A 72 4.69 -3.73 -1.29
N GLU A 73 3.82 -4.69 -1.01
CA GLU A 73 2.36 -4.51 -1.05
C GLU A 73 1.91 -3.29 -0.24
N ASN A 74 2.37 -3.17 1.00
CA ASN A 74 1.96 -2.07 1.89
C ASN A 74 2.49 -0.72 1.38
N GLY A 75 3.70 -0.70 0.83
CA GLY A 75 4.26 0.49 0.18
C GLY A 75 3.41 0.91 -1.02
N ALA A 76 3.04 -0.04 -1.88
CA ALA A 76 2.19 0.24 -3.03
C ALA A 76 0.81 0.77 -2.61
N LYS A 77 0.20 0.17 -1.59
CA LYS A 77 -1.07 0.66 -1.01
C LYS A 77 -0.96 2.09 -0.49
N ALA A 78 0.10 2.39 0.26
CA ALA A 78 0.34 3.72 0.78
C ALA A 78 0.46 4.75 -0.36
N VAL A 79 1.27 4.45 -1.37
CA VAL A 79 1.41 5.31 -2.56
C VAL A 79 0.06 5.55 -3.24
N THR A 80 -0.75 4.51 -3.46
CA THR A 80 -2.07 4.67 -4.11
C THR A 80 -3.06 5.48 -3.29
N TRP A 81 -2.91 5.48 -1.96
CA TRP A 81 -3.76 6.26 -1.06
C TRP A 81 -3.36 7.74 -1.07
N GLU A 82 -2.06 8.03 -1.03
CA GLU A 82 -1.54 9.39 -1.04
C GLU A 82 -1.72 10.07 -2.40
N ALA A 83 -1.56 9.32 -3.50
CA ALA A 83 -1.68 9.84 -4.86
C ALA A 83 -3.11 9.78 -5.42
N THR A 84 -4.12 9.44 -4.60
CA THR A 84 -5.50 9.38 -5.07
C THR A 84 -6.04 10.74 -5.51
N SER A 85 -6.81 10.76 -6.59
CA SER A 85 -7.55 11.96 -7.02
C SER A 85 -8.89 12.13 -6.31
N LYS A 86 -9.31 11.13 -5.52
CA LYS A 86 -10.55 11.18 -4.76
C LYS A 86 -10.45 12.23 -3.66
N ARG A 87 -11.42 13.13 -3.61
CA ARG A 87 -11.49 14.19 -2.61
C ARG A 87 -12.92 14.34 -2.11
N VAL A 88 -13.06 14.63 -0.82
CA VAL A 88 -14.33 15.05 -0.23
C VAL A 88 -14.53 16.51 -0.57
N THR A 89 -15.57 16.82 -1.35
CA THR A 89 -15.88 18.20 -1.76
C THR A 89 -16.84 18.87 -0.80
N ALA A 90 -16.98 20.20 -0.89
CA ALA A 90 -17.94 20.94 -0.09
C ALA A 90 -19.38 20.50 -0.38
N GLU A 91 -19.71 20.19 -1.64
CA GLU A 91 -21.03 19.71 -2.05
C GLU A 91 -21.35 18.34 -1.45
N PHE A 92 -20.36 17.44 -1.38
CA PHE A 92 -20.52 16.15 -0.72
C PHE A 92 -20.89 16.32 0.75
N LEU A 93 -20.22 17.23 1.46
CA LEU A 93 -20.53 17.53 2.85
C LEU A 93 -21.93 18.13 3.00
N ALA A 94 -22.29 19.11 2.15
CA ALA A 94 -23.61 19.73 2.19
C ALA A 94 -24.77 18.75 1.94
N ALA A 95 -24.54 17.67 1.20
CA ALA A 95 -25.55 16.65 0.91
C ALA A 95 -25.67 15.54 1.97
N ASN A 96 -24.74 15.46 2.94
CA ASN A 96 -24.66 14.35 3.92
C ASN A 96 -24.57 14.85 5.38
N THR A 97 -24.99 16.08 5.63
CA THR A 97 -25.25 16.66 6.96
C THR A 97 -26.73 16.82 7.19
#